data_AF-A0AAU2SES3-F1
#
_entry.id   AF-A0AAU2SES3-F1
#
_cell.length_a   1.000
_cell.length_b   1.000
_cell.length_c   1.000
_cell.angle_alpha   90.00
_cell.angle_beta   90.00
_cell.angle_gamma   90.00
#
_symmetry.space_group_name_H-M   'P 1'
#
loop_
_entity.id
_entity.type
_entity.pdbx_description
1 polymer ?
#
loop_
_entity_poly.entity_id
_entity_poly.type
_entity_poly.pdbx_seq_one_letter_code
_entity_poly.pdbx_strand_id
1 'polypeptide(L)'
;MAPQRFNEQFDQIQRSMPDVALALGPDDSAEFIYEKGVVLARDGEEAALVEDTVRTHFTAATGLSGDQVRRAGPQTNRSGITRIEVGDPGHGDRRADRAVANALRAMREPEGRAGRRLVSRNHVVSIAVNSCPGDEPVPAPLNQGTNPAPAEAGYDADTAVGVLVIDNGLTHDHRLVPLLGHVQGDLHGTETDAQGNLLQYVGHGTFIAGILAAIAPNTNITVRNTLNDAGAILESDFGEALFAAVDEGGWPDIISLSAGTSNGRIDGLLGVDAFMQELRQQRTLLVAAAGNNASATPFWPAAYASLPDYAGSVLSIGALRTDGDHGACFSNHGSWVNAYAPGERLTSTLTGFDAPIPYVYQHSTYEACRFHFSYLCTCQHPRHAGVLSDDGTPAKPDQVMFDGFAHWSGTSFATPAAAGMVAAYMTANKEGDPRAARQQLIAANTEFAEVRGAHVTALIPPTWRPSTAVQL
;
A
#
# COMPACT_ATOMS: atom_id res chain seq x y z
N MET A 1 22.88 -2.60 -7.77
CA MET A 1 21.91 -3.43 -8.51
C MET A 1 20.67 -3.56 -7.67
N ALA A 2 19.51 -3.35 -8.26
CA ALA A 2 18.21 -3.64 -7.68
C ALA A 2 18.12 -5.11 -7.20
N PRO A 3 17.52 -5.41 -6.03
CA PRO A 3 17.23 -6.78 -5.64
C PRO A 3 16.38 -7.49 -6.72
N GLN A 4 16.57 -8.80 -6.88
CA GLN A 4 15.85 -9.60 -7.88
C GLN A 4 14.33 -9.42 -7.77
N ARG A 5 13.77 -9.49 -6.56
CA ARG A 5 12.33 -9.26 -6.36
C ARG A 5 11.84 -7.92 -6.88
N PHE A 6 12.59 -6.84 -6.66
CA PHE A 6 12.15 -5.55 -7.18
C PHE A 6 12.03 -5.53 -8.71
N ASN A 7 12.89 -6.28 -9.42
CA ASN A 7 12.76 -6.44 -10.87
C ASN A 7 11.58 -7.35 -11.24
N GLU A 8 11.34 -8.44 -10.51
CA GLU A 8 10.17 -9.32 -10.71
C GLU A 8 8.86 -8.54 -10.55
N GLN A 9 8.79 -7.69 -9.52
CA GLN A 9 7.68 -6.77 -9.30
C GLN A 9 7.52 -5.79 -10.48
N PHE A 10 8.61 -5.15 -10.89
CA PHE A 10 8.57 -4.22 -12.01
C PHE A 10 8.02 -4.90 -13.26
N ASP A 11 8.50 -6.11 -13.57
CA ASP A 11 8.06 -6.86 -14.75
C ASP A 11 6.59 -7.27 -14.64
N GLN A 12 6.10 -7.59 -13.44
CA GLN A 12 4.67 -7.85 -13.19
C GLN A 12 3.81 -6.60 -13.41
N ILE A 13 4.17 -5.47 -12.79
CA ILE A 13 3.43 -4.21 -12.90
C ILE A 13 3.43 -3.74 -14.36
N GLN A 14 4.57 -3.81 -15.05
CA GLN A 14 4.67 -3.46 -16.47
C GLN A 14 3.73 -4.30 -17.35
N ARG A 15 3.58 -5.60 -17.07
CA ARG A 15 2.60 -6.46 -17.80
C ARG A 15 1.15 -6.05 -17.53
N SER A 16 0.85 -5.59 -16.32
CA SER A 16 -0.49 -5.11 -15.95
C SER A 16 -0.83 -3.71 -16.50
N MET A 17 0.17 -2.99 -17.02
CA MET A 17 0.03 -1.64 -17.58
C MET A 17 0.64 -1.59 -18.99
N PRO A 18 0.08 -2.30 -19.99
CA PRO A 18 0.69 -2.46 -21.31
C PRO A 18 0.85 -1.14 -22.08
N ASP A 19 0.01 -0.13 -21.78
CA ASP A 19 0.01 1.17 -22.44
C ASP A 19 0.87 2.22 -21.71
N VAL A 20 1.53 1.85 -20.61
CA VAL A 20 2.33 2.75 -19.78
C VAL A 20 3.76 2.22 -19.70
N ALA A 21 4.73 2.93 -20.26
CA ALA A 21 6.13 2.56 -20.10
C ALA A 21 6.60 2.96 -18.69
N LEU A 22 7.22 2.03 -17.97
CA LEU A 22 7.71 2.26 -16.60
C LEU A 22 9.24 2.35 -16.54
N ALA A 23 9.74 3.02 -15.52
CA ALA A 23 11.16 3.12 -15.20
C ALA A 23 11.43 2.90 -13.70
N LEU A 24 12.63 2.41 -13.38
CA LEU A 24 13.13 2.30 -12.01
C LEU A 24 13.83 3.59 -11.58
N GLY A 25 13.69 3.99 -10.31
CA GLY A 25 14.28 5.25 -9.86
C GLY A 25 14.71 5.32 -8.39
N PRO A 26 15.57 6.33 -8.10
CA PRO A 26 16.38 7.10 -9.08
C PRO A 26 17.52 6.26 -9.70
N ASP A 27 17.81 6.46 -10.98
CA ASP A 27 19.01 5.97 -11.68
C ASP A 27 19.43 4.52 -11.30
N ASP A 28 18.60 3.53 -11.65
CA ASP A 28 18.79 2.09 -11.32
C ASP A 28 18.64 1.65 -9.86
N SER A 29 18.36 2.57 -8.93
CA SER A 29 18.04 2.15 -7.57
C SER A 29 16.66 1.48 -7.52
N ALA A 30 16.57 0.42 -6.71
CA ALA A 30 15.34 -0.30 -6.44
C ALA A 30 14.50 0.40 -5.36
N GLU A 31 14.30 1.71 -5.52
CA GLU A 31 13.61 2.49 -4.50
C GLU A 31 12.13 2.68 -4.85
N PHE A 32 11.83 3.02 -6.09
CA PHE A 32 10.46 3.20 -6.59
C PHE A 32 10.35 2.99 -8.11
N ILE A 33 9.12 2.86 -8.57
CA ILE A 33 8.74 2.73 -9.99
C ILE A 33 7.96 3.99 -10.37
N TYR A 34 8.13 4.49 -11.58
CA TYR A 34 7.41 5.65 -12.10
C TYR A 34 7.16 5.54 -13.60
N GLU A 35 6.20 6.31 -14.11
CA GLU A 35 5.94 6.43 -15.54
C GLU A 35 7.08 7.13 -16.25
N LYS A 36 7.59 6.48 -17.30
CA LYS A 36 8.70 6.95 -18.10
C LYS A 36 8.27 8.05 -19.06
N GLY A 37 9.10 9.09 -19.17
CA GLY A 37 8.88 10.22 -20.05
C GLY A 37 7.79 11.19 -19.57
N VAL A 38 7.27 11.02 -18.36
CA VAL A 38 6.15 11.84 -17.83
C VAL A 38 6.51 12.46 -16.47
N VAL A 39 6.15 13.73 -16.32
CA VAL A 39 6.16 14.45 -15.04
C VAL A 39 4.76 14.94 -14.69
N LEU A 40 4.52 15.17 -13.40
CA LEU A 40 3.28 15.79 -12.91
C LEU A 40 3.54 17.25 -12.53
N ALA A 41 2.53 18.09 -12.74
CA ALA A 41 2.44 19.45 -12.25
C ALA A 41 1.00 19.73 -11.80
N ARG A 42 0.79 20.72 -10.93
CA ARG A 42 -0.58 21.20 -10.65
C ARG A 42 -1.15 21.90 -11.88
N ASP A 43 -2.46 21.84 -12.05
CA ASP A 43 -3.19 22.45 -13.16
C ASP A 43 -2.97 23.97 -13.28
N GLY A 44 -3.36 24.53 -14.42
CA GLY A 44 -3.34 25.98 -14.66
C GLY A 44 -1.94 26.55 -14.91
N GLU A 45 -1.59 27.60 -14.15
CA GLU A 45 -0.35 28.36 -14.33
C GLU A 45 0.91 27.54 -13.98
N GLU A 46 0.82 26.63 -13.02
CA GLU A 46 1.96 25.76 -12.66
C GLU A 46 2.31 24.80 -13.79
N ALA A 47 1.31 24.13 -14.38
CA ALA A 47 1.52 23.28 -15.55
C ALA A 47 2.10 24.07 -16.73
N ALA A 48 1.63 25.30 -16.97
CA ALA A 48 2.18 26.15 -18.03
C ALA A 48 3.64 26.53 -17.76
N LEU A 49 3.97 26.91 -16.51
CA LEU A 49 5.34 27.23 -16.11
C LEU A 49 6.28 26.03 -16.26
N VAL A 50 5.86 24.83 -15.84
CA VAL A 50 6.64 23.59 -15.99
C VAL A 50 6.87 23.31 -17.47
N GLU A 51 5.82 23.37 -18.28
CA GLU A 51 5.89 23.14 -19.72
C GLU A 51 6.90 24.08 -20.41
N ASP A 52 6.75 25.38 -20.21
CA ASP A 52 7.60 26.41 -20.83
C ASP A 52 9.06 26.29 -20.38
N THR A 53 9.28 26.05 -19.09
CA THR A 53 10.63 25.92 -18.53
C THR A 53 11.33 24.67 -19.05
N VAL A 54 10.65 23.52 -19.05
CA VAL A 54 11.22 22.26 -19.53
C VAL A 54 11.45 22.32 -21.03
N ARG A 55 10.50 22.85 -21.81
CA ARG A 55 10.65 23.05 -23.26
C ARG A 55 11.87 23.91 -23.58
N THR A 56 12.01 25.05 -22.92
CA THR A 56 13.16 25.95 -23.10
C THR A 56 14.48 25.27 -22.76
N HIS A 57 14.53 24.53 -21.64
CA HIS A 57 15.71 23.78 -21.24
C HIS A 57 16.08 22.70 -22.27
N PHE A 58 15.09 22.00 -22.81
CA PHE A 58 15.30 20.90 -23.75
C PHE A 58 15.77 21.39 -25.12
N THR A 59 15.25 22.52 -25.59
CA THR A 59 15.74 23.18 -26.81
C THR A 59 17.22 23.59 -26.68
N ALA A 60 17.69 23.92 -25.48
CA ALA A 60 19.08 24.27 -25.20
C ALA A 60 19.99 23.04 -24.95
N ALA A 61 19.42 21.87 -24.64
CA ALA A 61 20.16 20.67 -24.27
C ALA A 61 20.40 19.75 -25.48
N THR A 62 21.57 19.09 -25.52
CA THR A 62 21.89 18.13 -26.59
C THR A 62 21.21 16.78 -26.35
N GLY A 63 20.52 16.26 -27.37
CA GLY A 63 19.89 14.94 -27.33
C GLY A 63 18.53 14.89 -26.64
N LEU A 64 17.90 16.05 -26.42
CA LEU A 64 16.51 16.19 -25.98
C LEU A 64 15.78 17.09 -27.00
N SER A 65 14.46 16.95 -27.10
CA SER A 65 13.65 17.79 -27.99
C SER A 65 12.56 18.50 -27.22
N GLY A 66 12.50 19.83 -27.34
CA GLY A 66 11.41 20.63 -26.81
C GLY A 66 10.06 20.30 -27.44
N ASP A 67 10.03 19.75 -28.65
CA ASP A 67 8.77 19.39 -29.35
C ASP A 67 8.04 18.22 -28.68
N GLN A 68 8.75 17.44 -27.87
CA GLN A 68 8.19 16.33 -27.10
C GLN A 68 7.51 16.78 -25.81
N VAL A 69 7.73 18.04 -25.38
CA VAL A 69 7.11 18.58 -24.17
C VAL A 69 5.66 18.94 -24.47
N ARG A 70 4.69 18.27 -23.85
CA ARG A 70 3.26 18.57 -24.05
C ARG A 70 2.40 17.99 -22.93
N ARG A 71 1.24 18.59 -22.69
CA ARG A 71 0.26 18.04 -21.75
C ARG A 71 -0.31 16.72 -22.27
N ALA A 72 -0.41 15.74 -21.38
CA ALA A 72 -0.87 14.39 -21.64
C ALA A 72 -2.02 14.05 -20.68
N GLY A 73 -3.19 14.64 -20.89
CA GLY A 73 -4.35 14.45 -20.02
C GLY A 73 -5.40 15.56 -20.17
N PRO A 74 -6.50 15.48 -19.42
CA PRO A 74 -7.48 16.57 -19.38
C PRO A 74 -6.83 17.85 -18.83
N GLN A 75 -7.32 19.01 -19.25
CA GLN A 75 -6.80 20.30 -18.76
C GLN A 75 -7.07 20.53 -17.27
N THR A 76 -8.09 19.87 -16.73
CA THR A 76 -8.50 19.92 -15.31
C THR A 76 -9.09 18.58 -14.89
N ASN A 77 -8.78 18.14 -13.68
CA ASN A 77 -9.40 16.98 -13.03
C ASN A 77 -9.64 17.25 -11.53
N ARG A 78 -10.24 16.31 -10.77
CA ARG A 78 -10.64 16.55 -9.37
C ARG A 78 -9.42 16.69 -8.44
N SER A 79 -8.34 16.00 -8.76
CA SER A 79 -7.03 16.06 -8.09
C SER A 79 -6.22 17.31 -8.44
N GLY A 80 -6.58 18.03 -9.51
CA GLY A 80 -5.93 19.25 -9.94
C GLY A 80 -4.53 19.02 -10.51
N ILE A 81 -4.30 17.88 -11.17
CA ILE A 81 -2.98 17.42 -11.60
C ILE A 81 -2.93 17.19 -13.10
N THR A 82 -1.99 17.87 -13.76
CA THR A 82 -1.67 17.70 -15.16
C THR A 82 -0.47 16.78 -15.32
N ARG A 83 -0.63 15.72 -16.12
CA ARG A 83 0.47 14.92 -16.67
C ARG A 83 1.10 15.66 -17.84
N ILE A 84 2.43 15.76 -17.87
CA ILE A 84 3.20 16.41 -18.92
C ILE A 84 4.19 15.39 -19.48
N GLU A 85 3.99 15.00 -20.73
CA GLU A 85 4.99 14.28 -21.52
C GLU A 85 6.21 15.19 -21.70
N VAL A 86 7.39 14.69 -21.39
CA VAL A 86 8.68 15.37 -21.53
C VAL A 86 9.66 14.59 -22.39
N GLY A 87 9.34 13.35 -22.78
CA GLY A 87 10.18 12.55 -23.66
C GLY A 87 9.45 11.34 -24.21
N ASP A 88 10.05 10.69 -25.20
CA ASP A 88 9.53 9.44 -25.78
C ASP A 88 9.63 8.29 -24.74
N PRO A 89 8.48 7.71 -24.32
CA PRO A 89 8.48 6.60 -23.36
C PRO A 89 9.22 5.36 -23.87
N GLY A 90 9.34 5.18 -25.19
CA GLY A 90 10.08 4.08 -25.82
C GLY A 90 11.59 4.28 -25.90
N HIS A 91 12.11 5.47 -25.57
CA HIS A 91 13.53 5.79 -25.73
C HIS A 91 14.37 5.36 -24.52
N GLY A 92 15.49 4.67 -24.74
CA GLY A 92 16.35 4.14 -23.66
C GLY A 92 15.79 2.87 -23.03
N ASP A 93 16.50 2.29 -22.04
CA ASP A 93 16.04 1.09 -21.32
C ASP A 93 15.15 1.43 -20.10
N ARG A 94 14.81 0.44 -19.28
CA ARG A 94 14.02 0.62 -18.05
C ARG A 94 14.79 1.27 -16.88
N ARG A 95 16.08 1.56 -17.09
CA ARG A 95 17.07 1.91 -16.06
C ARG A 95 17.39 3.41 -16.02
N ALA A 96 17.17 4.10 -17.13
CA ALA A 96 17.44 5.52 -17.26
C ALA A 96 16.29 6.26 -17.95
N ASP A 97 15.73 7.24 -17.25
CA ASP A 97 14.83 8.24 -17.83
C ASP A 97 15.51 9.62 -17.82
N ARG A 98 16.31 9.85 -18.87
CA ARG A 98 17.02 11.11 -19.02
C ARG A 98 16.07 12.29 -19.18
N ALA A 99 14.90 12.10 -19.79
CA ALA A 99 13.94 13.18 -20.01
C ALA A 99 13.39 13.65 -18.67
N VAL A 100 12.82 12.75 -17.87
CA VAL A 100 12.30 13.09 -16.53
C VAL A 100 13.41 13.65 -15.64
N ALA A 101 14.61 13.05 -15.63
CA ALA A 101 15.72 13.57 -14.83
C ALA A 101 16.13 15.00 -15.20
N ASN A 102 16.13 15.36 -16.49
CA ASN A 102 16.43 16.73 -16.94
C ASN A 102 15.26 17.69 -16.68
N ALA A 103 14.01 17.24 -16.82
CA ALA A 103 12.84 18.06 -16.48
C ALA A 103 12.84 18.46 -14.99
N LEU A 104 13.07 17.50 -14.09
CA LEU A 104 13.21 17.77 -12.66
C LEU A 104 14.41 18.70 -12.36
N ARG A 105 15.50 18.57 -13.12
CA ARG A 105 16.68 19.46 -12.96
C ARG A 105 16.38 20.89 -13.40
N ALA A 106 15.67 21.06 -14.52
CA ALA A 106 15.29 22.36 -15.06
C ALA A 106 14.41 23.15 -14.07
N MET A 107 13.60 22.45 -13.29
CA MET A 107 12.68 23.06 -12.32
C MET A 107 13.30 23.45 -10.98
N ARG A 108 14.56 23.09 -10.69
CA ARG A 108 15.21 23.37 -9.39
C ARG A 108 15.23 24.86 -9.03
N GLU A 109 15.57 25.73 -9.97
CA GLU A 109 15.61 27.19 -9.73
C GLU A 109 14.19 27.77 -9.56
N PRO A 110 13.21 27.49 -10.46
CA PRO A 110 11.82 27.87 -10.22
C PRO A 110 11.26 27.41 -8.86
N GLU A 111 11.49 26.16 -8.46
CA GLU A 111 11.06 25.63 -7.17
C GLU A 111 11.73 26.38 -6.00
N GLY A 112 13.02 26.69 -6.12
CA GLY A 112 13.74 27.52 -5.14
C GLY A 112 13.15 28.92 -4.99
N ARG A 113 12.70 29.55 -6.09
CA ARG A 113 12.01 30.85 -6.05
C ARG A 113 10.60 30.75 -5.48
N ALA A 114 9.88 29.69 -5.81
CA ALA A 114 8.51 29.47 -5.32
C ALA A 114 8.46 29.01 -3.86
N GLY A 115 9.57 28.48 -3.32
CA GLY A 115 9.63 27.92 -1.96
C GLY A 115 8.87 26.61 -1.80
N ARG A 116 8.50 25.95 -2.90
CA ARG A 116 7.72 24.70 -2.91
C ARG A 116 7.96 23.90 -4.17
N ARG A 117 7.60 22.63 -4.12
CA ARG A 117 7.66 21.70 -5.25
C ARG A 117 6.62 22.08 -6.31
N LEU A 118 7.07 22.12 -7.56
CA LEU A 118 6.26 22.43 -8.75
C LEU A 118 6.16 21.24 -9.70
N VAL A 119 7.12 20.30 -9.65
CA VAL A 119 7.15 19.14 -10.54
C VAL A 119 7.46 17.84 -9.78
N SER A 120 6.85 16.74 -10.21
CA SER A 120 7.18 15.39 -9.70
C SER A 120 7.29 14.37 -10.82
N ARG A 121 7.84 13.20 -10.50
CA ARG A 121 7.58 12.00 -11.32
C ARG A 121 6.13 11.57 -11.09
N ASN A 122 5.55 10.87 -12.07
CA ASN A 122 4.30 10.16 -11.87
C ASN A 122 4.62 8.77 -11.31
N HIS A 123 4.69 8.63 -9.98
CA HIS A 123 5.13 7.36 -9.37
C HIS A 123 4.08 6.27 -9.53
N VAL A 124 4.47 5.02 -9.33
CA VAL A 124 3.55 3.90 -9.12
C VAL A 124 3.33 3.74 -7.62
N VAL A 125 2.07 3.73 -7.21
CA VAL A 125 1.59 3.36 -5.87
C VAL A 125 1.19 1.90 -5.91
N SER A 126 1.60 1.10 -4.91
CA SER A 126 1.31 -0.35 -4.89
C SER A 126 1.13 -0.93 -3.48
N ILE A 127 0.35 -2.04 -3.39
CA ILE A 127 0.21 -2.87 -2.17
C ILE A 127 1.45 -3.71 -1.86
N ALA A 128 2.21 -4.05 -2.89
CA ALA A 128 3.43 -4.82 -2.77
C ALA A 128 4.60 -3.85 -2.93
N VAL A 129 5.62 -3.95 -2.08
CA VAL A 129 6.88 -3.23 -2.32
C VAL A 129 7.97 -4.27 -2.13
N ASN A 130 8.58 -4.71 -3.24
CA ASN A 130 9.35 -5.96 -3.43
C ASN A 130 8.54 -7.24 -3.68
N SER A 131 7.52 -7.16 -4.55
CA SER A 131 6.71 -8.29 -5.10
C SER A 131 5.78 -9.05 -4.16
N CYS A 132 5.75 -8.72 -2.87
CA CYS A 132 4.79 -9.29 -1.93
C CYS A 132 4.40 -8.25 -0.87
N PRO A 133 3.17 -8.28 -0.35
CA PRO A 133 2.90 -7.83 1.00
C PRO A 133 3.64 -8.80 1.91
N GLY A 134 4.83 -8.46 2.44
CA GLY A 134 5.67 -9.28 3.35
C GLY A 134 6.16 -10.65 2.83
N ASP A 135 5.26 -11.50 2.37
CA ASP A 135 5.34 -12.85 1.81
C ASP A 135 4.14 -13.18 0.90
N GLU A 136 4.09 -14.41 0.39
CA GLU A 136 2.90 -14.92 -0.31
C GLU A 136 1.90 -15.53 0.68
N PRO A 137 0.60 -15.53 0.36
CA PRO A 137 -0.39 -16.13 1.24
C PRO A 137 -0.15 -17.64 1.36
N VAL A 138 -0.35 -18.18 2.56
CA VAL A 138 -0.22 -19.60 2.88
C VAL A 138 -1.57 -20.12 3.35
N PRO A 139 -2.10 -21.26 2.90
CA PRO A 139 -3.39 -21.76 3.37
C PRO A 139 -3.41 -21.96 4.89
N ALA A 140 -4.51 -21.56 5.52
CA ALA A 140 -4.74 -21.73 6.95
C ALA A 140 -5.97 -22.63 7.17
N PRO A 141 -5.89 -23.64 8.06
CA PRO A 141 -7.02 -24.53 8.30
C PRO A 141 -8.25 -23.80 8.86
N LEU A 142 -9.43 -24.04 8.28
CA LEU A 142 -10.70 -23.43 8.72
C LEU A 142 -11.00 -23.64 10.22
N ASN A 143 -10.57 -24.77 10.79
CA ASN A 143 -10.81 -25.09 12.20
C ASN A 143 -9.95 -24.27 13.19
N GLN A 144 -8.92 -23.55 12.71
CA GLN A 144 -8.12 -22.66 13.56
C GLN A 144 -8.79 -21.30 13.76
N GLY A 145 -9.72 -20.91 12.89
CA GLY A 145 -10.32 -19.58 12.88
C GLY A 145 -9.35 -18.48 12.45
N THR A 146 -9.77 -17.22 12.59
CA THR A 146 -8.94 -16.05 12.28
C THR A 146 -8.07 -15.65 13.48
N ASN A 147 -6.97 -14.97 13.21
CA ASN A 147 -6.12 -14.34 14.20
C ASN A 147 -5.71 -12.95 13.69
N PRO A 148 -6.31 -11.86 14.18
CA PRO A 148 -7.16 -11.78 15.38
C PRO A 148 -8.49 -12.55 15.28
N ALA A 149 -8.94 -13.11 16.41
CA ALA A 149 -10.24 -13.76 16.48
C ALA A 149 -11.38 -12.72 16.42
N PRO A 150 -12.58 -13.09 15.94
CA PRO A 150 -13.71 -12.16 15.95
C PRO A 150 -14.06 -11.75 17.39
N ALA A 151 -14.15 -10.45 17.63
CA ALA A 151 -14.55 -9.90 18.92
C ALA A 151 -16.02 -10.23 19.22
N GLU A 152 -16.32 -10.46 20.50
CA GLU A 152 -17.68 -10.68 20.98
C GLU A 152 -18.41 -9.33 21.08
N ALA A 153 -18.73 -8.74 19.94
CA ALA A 153 -19.54 -7.53 19.80
C ALA A 153 -20.60 -7.73 18.72
N GLY A 154 -21.76 -7.11 18.93
CA GLY A 154 -22.84 -7.10 17.93
C GLY A 154 -22.63 -6.03 16.88
N TYR A 155 -23.32 -6.19 15.75
CA TYR A 155 -23.50 -5.16 14.74
C TYR A 155 -24.77 -4.36 15.03
N ASP A 156 -24.68 -3.04 14.96
CA ASP A 156 -25.78 -2.10 15.04
C ASP A 156 -25.62 -1.04 13.93
N ALA A 157 -26.50 -1.11 12.92
CA ALA A 157 -26.44 -0.26 11.74
C ALA A 157 -26.49 1.25 12.06
N ASP A 158 -27.14 1.64 13.16
CA ASP A 158 -27.31 3.05 13.53
C ASP A 158 -26.05 3.64 14.19
N THR A 159 -25.15 2.80 14.68
CA THR A 159 -23.92 3.20 15.39
C THR A 159 -22.64 2.67 14.76
N ALA A 160 -22.74 1.88 13.68
CA ALA A 160 -21.61 1.29 13.00
C ALA A 160 -20.66 2.35 12.43
N VAL A 161 -19.37 2.20 12.73
CA VAL A 161 -18.31 3.09 12.23
C VAL A 161 -18.10 2.84 10.73
N GLY A 162 -18.15 3.90 9.92
CA GLY A 162 -17.91 3.82 8.48
C GLY A 162 -16.43 3.67 8.16
N VAL A 163 -16.04 2.57 7.53
CA VAL A 163 -14.65 2.30 7.14
C VAL A 163 -14.58 2.08 5.62
N LEU A 164 -13.84 2.93 4.93
CA LEU A 164 -13.52 2.77 3.51
C LEU A 164 -12.14 2.12 3.37
N VAL A 165 -12.09 0.99 2.70
CA VAL A 165 -10.86 0.27 2.36
C VAL A 165 -10.53 0.56 0.90
N ILE A 166 -9.37 1.19 0.66
CA ILE A 166 -8.86 1.45 -0.69
C ILE A 166 -7.83 0.36 -1.02
N ASP A 167 -8.21 -0.59 -1.88
CA ASP A 167 -7.40 -1.78 -2.16
C ASP A 167 -7.71 -2.37 -3.56
N ASN A 168 -7.65 -3.70 -3.72
CA ASN A 168 -7.93 -4.42 -4.97
C ASN A 168 -9.27 -5.18 -4.97
N GLY A 169 -10.22 -4.78 -4.13
CA GLY A 169 -11.57 -5.35 -4.12
C GLY A 169 -11.73 -6.67 -3.34
N LEU A 170 -12.95 -7.21 -3.42
CA LEU A 170 -13.40 -8.41 -2.72
C LEU A 170 -13.41 -9.64 -3.63
N THR A 171 -13.11 -10.80 -3.07
CA THR A 171 -13.29 -12.10 -3.74
C THR A 171 -14.77 -12.42 -3.92
N HIS A 172 -15.12 -13.15 -4.97
CA HIS A 172 -16.50 -13.41 -5.37
C HIS A 172 -17.32 -14.13 -4.28
N ASP A 173 -16.65 -14.94 -3.46
CA ASP A 173 -17.22 -15.79 -2.43
C ASP A 173 -17.23 -15.17 -1.03
N HIS A 174 -16.75 -13.93 -0.85
CA HIS A 174 -16.61 -13.29 0.48
C HIS A 174 -17.89 -13.32 1.32
N ARG A 175 -19.07 -13.24 0.67
CA ARG A 175 -20.38 -13.26 1.33
C ARG A 175 -20.75 -14.60 1.96
N LEU A 176 -20.06 -15.68 1.61
CA LEU A 176 -20.23 -16.98 2.26
C LEU A 176 -19.67 -16.99 3.68
N VAL A 177 -18.84 -16.00 4.04
CA VAL A 177 -18.26 -15.85 5.36
C VAL A 177 -19.19 -15.00 6.23
N PRO A 178 -19.76 -15.54 7.34
CA PRO A 178 -20.64 -14.76 8.21
C PRO A 178 -20.00 -13.50 8.78
N LEU A 179 -18.70 -13.54 9.06
CA LEU A 179 -17.91 -12.39 9.54
C LEU A 179 -17.97 -11.21 8.56
N LEU A 180 -18.09 -11.48 7.26
CA LEU A 180 -18.13 -10.46 6.21
C LEU A 180 -19.56 -10.12 5.78
N GLY A 181 -20.59 -10.55 6.51
CA GLY A 181 -22.00 -10.40 6.11
C GLY A 181 -22.47 -8.96 5.91
N HIS A 182 -21.77 -7.98 6.50
CA HIS A 182 -22.05 -6.54 6.36
C HIS A 182 -21.03 -5.80 5.50
N VAL A 183 -20.03 -6.50 4.97
CA VAL A 183 -19.01 -5.92 4.10
C VAL A 183 -19.57 -5.77 2.69
N GLN A 184 -19.36 -4.59 2.11
CA GLN A 184 -19.78 -4.26 0.76
C GLN A 184 -18.58 -3.72 -0.03
N GLY A 185 -18.72 -3.60 -1.34
CA GLY A 185 -17.66 -3.09 -2.18
C GLY A 185 -17.62 -3.69 -3.56
N ASP A 186 -16.57 -3.34 -4.27
CA ASP A 186 -16.29 -3.81 -5.61
C ASP A 186 -15.67 -5.21 -5.53
N LEU A 187 -16.05 -6.07 -6.47
CA LEU A 187 -15.35 -7.35 -6.66
C LEU A 187 -14.00 -7.11 -7.34
N HIS A 188 -13.04 -8.01 -7.08
CA HIS A 188 -11.72 -7.98 -7.73
C HIS A 188 -11.84 -8.10 -9.26
N GLY A 189 -12.79 -8.91 -9.74
CA GLY A 189 -13.02 -9.15 -11.17
C GLY A 189 -12.46 -10.51 -11.59
N THR A 190 -11.34 -10.53 -12.31
CA THR A 190 -10.71 -11.79 -12.75
C THR A 190 -9.84 -12.34 -11.64
N GLU A 191 -10.25 -13.45 -11.02
CA GLU A 191 -9.53 -14.02 -9.88
C GLU A 191 -8.55 -15.12 -10.25
N THR A 192 -8.74 -15.79 -11.39
CA THR A 192 -7.93 -16.94 -11.80
C THR A 192 -7.33 -16.77 -13.19
N ASP A 193 -6.18 -17.40 -13.41
CA ASP A 193 -5.62 -17.58 -14.75
C ASP A 193 -6.46 -18.55 -15.60
N ALA A 194 -6.04 -18.77 -16.85
CA ALA A 194 -6.71 -19.68 -17.78
C ALA A 194 -6.65 -21.16 -17.36
N GLN A 195 -5.82 -21.51 -16.38
CA GLN A 195 -5.69 -22.85 -15.81
C GLN A 195 -6.48 -22.99 -14.49
N GLY A 196 -7.15 -21.93 -14.03
CA GLY A 196 -7.92 -21.90 -12.80
C GLY A 196 -7.08 -21.67 -11.54
N ASN A 197 -5.80 -21.29 -11.66
CA ASN A 197 -5.00 -20.91 -10.50
C ASN A 197 -5.32 -19.48 -10.10
N LEU A 198 -5.44 -19.24 -8.79
CA LEU A 198 -5.61 -17.92 -8.22
C LEU A 198 -4.46 -16.99 -8.64
N LEU A 199 -4.79 -15.79 -9.11
CA LEU A 199 -3.81 -14.79 -9.51
C LEU A 199 -3.15 -14.16 -8.28
N GLN A 200 -1.94 -13.61 -8.48
CA GLN A 200 -1.21 -12.90 -7.42
C GLN A 200 -2.04 -11.75 -6.85
N TYR A 201 -1.96 -11.59 -5.53
CA TYR A 201 -2.63 -10.55 -4.75
C TYR A 201 -4.16 -10.61 -4.69
N VAL A 202 -4.82 -11.51 -5.43
CA VAL A 202 -6.26 -11.73 -5.28
C VAL A 202 -6.57 -12.09 -3.82
N GLY A 203 -7.62 -11.48 -3.28
CA GLY A 203 -8.03 -11.65 -1.88
C GLY A 203 -7.33 -10.73 -0.89
N HIS A 204 -6.40 -9.85 -1.31
CA HIS A 204 -5.80 -8.85 -0.41
C HIS A 204 -6.86 -7.94 0.24
N GLY A 205 -7.79 -7.39 -0.54
CA GLY A 205 -8.90 -6.61 0.00
C GLY A 205 -9.83 -7.41 0.92
N THR A 206 -10.17 -8.66 0.55
CA THR A 206 -10.95 -9.58 1.42
C THR A 206 -10.23 -9.86 2.74
N PHE A 207 -8.91 -10.05 2.70
CA PHE A 207 -8.09 -10.33 3.87
C PHE A 207 -8.08 -9.15 4.85
N ILE A 208 -7.94 -7.94 4.32
CA ILE A 208 -8.03 -6.67 5.05
C ILE A 208 -9.42 -6.50 5.68
N ALA A 209 -10.49 -6.73 4.92
CA ALA A 209 -11.86 -6.65 5.41
C ALA A 209 -12.12 -7.65 6.55
N GLY A 210 -11.60 -8.87 6.45
CA GLY A 210 -11.68 -9.88 7.51
C GLY A 210 -10.98 -9.47 8.81
N ILE A 211 -9.80 -8.85 8.71
CA ILE A 211 -9.09 -8.34 9.91
C ILE A 211 -9.91 -7.24 10.58
N LEU A 212 -10.40 -6.27 9.78
CA LEU A 212 -11.22 -5.17 10.29
C LEU A 212 -12.49 -5.68 10.98
N ALA A 213 -13.25 -6.55 10.30
CA ALA A 213 -14.48 -7.12 10.82
C ALA A 213 -14.26 -7.97 12.07
N ALA A 214 -13.13 -8.70 12.15
CA ALA A 214 -12.77 -9.47 13.34
C ALA A 214 -12.52 -8.57 14.55
N ILE A 215 -11.81 -7.46 14.38
CA ILE A 215 -11.44 -6.57 15.49
C ILE A 215 -12.59 -5.63 15.87
N ALA A 216 -13.34 -5.14 14.90
CA ALA A 216 -14.43 -4.18 15.07
C ALA A 216 -15.70 -4.64 14.35
N PRO A 217 -16.47 -5.58 14.95
CA PRO A 217 -17.71 -6.11 14.34
C PRO A 217 -18.78 -5.04 14.06
N ASN A 218 -18.78 -3.93 14.81
CA ASN A 218 -19.69 -2.81 14.61
C ASN A 218 -19.16 -1.80 13.58
N THR A 219 -18.85 -2.25 12.38
CA THR A 219 -18.34 -1.41 11.28
C THR A 219 -19.15 -1.62 10.00
N ASN A 220 -19.33 -0.54 9.25
CA ASN A 220 -19.78 -0.59 7.86
C ASN A 220 -18.56 -0.48 6.96
N ILE A 221 -18.05 -1.64 6.51
CA ILE A 221 -16.85 -1.72 5.69
C ILE A 221 -17.24 -1.68 4.21
N THR A 222 -16.67 -0.71 3.48
CA THR A 222 -16.77 -0.62 2.02
C THR A 222 -15.39 -0.79 1.41
N VAL A 223 -15.21 -1.79 0.54
CA VAL A 223 -13.95 -2.04 -0.17
C VAL A 223 -14.03 -1.52 -1.59
N ARG A 224 -13.05 -0.71 -2.01
CA ARG A 224 -12.93 -0.22 -3.39
C ARG A 224 -11.85 -0.97 -4.14
N ASN A 225 -12.15 -1.34 -5.38
CA ASN A 225 -11.18 -1.94 -6.31
C ASN A 225 -10.48 -0.82 -7.09
N THR A 226 -9.52 -0.17 -6.43
CA THR A 226 -8.81 1.01 -6.96
C THR A 226 -7.50 0.62 -7.66
N LEU A 227 -6.92 -0.52 -7.29
CA LEU A 227 -5.62 -0.97 -7.79
C LEU A 227 -5.84 -2.06 -8.85
N ASN A 228 -5.01 -2.08 -9.89
CA ASN A 228 -5.15 -3.09 -10.95
C ASN A 228 -4.78 -4.51 -10.47
N ASP A 229 -4.81 -5.49 -11.37
CA ASP A 229 -4.51 -6.91 -11.07
C ASP A 229 -3.10 -7.16 -10.49
N ALA A 230 -2.15 -6.22 -10.64
CA ALA A 230 -0.83 -6.27 -10.00
C ALA A 230 -0.78 -5.47 -8.68
N GLY A 231 -1.92 -5.00 -8.18
CA GLY A 231 -2.04 -4.16 -7.01
C GLY A 231 -1.33 -2.82 -7.17
N ALA A 232 -1.40 -2.21 -8.36
CA ALA A 232 -0.69 -0.99 -8.72
C ALA A 232 -1.56 0.05 -9.42
N ILE A 233 -1.20 1.32 -9.27
CA ILE A 233 -1.84 2.48 -9.92
C ILE A 233 -0.82 3.60 -10.08
N LEU A 234 -0.97 4.44 -11.10
CA LEU A 234 -0.17 5.67 -11.24
C LEU A 234 -0.62 6.71 -10.22
N GLU A 235 0.32 7.49 -9.70
CA GLU A 235 0.09 8.53 -8.70
C GLU A 235 -0.96 9.55 -9.14
N SER A 236 -0.97 9.92 -10.42
CA SER A 236 -1.97 10.82 -11.02
C SER A 236 -3.38 10.23 -11.00
N ASP A 237 -3.52 8.95 -11.35
CA ASP A 237 -4.82 8.27 -11.34
C ASP A 237 -5.29 7.94 -9.91
N PHE A 238 -4.34 7.73 -9.01
CA PHE A 238 -4.63 7.42 -7.61
C PHE A 238 -5.31 8.59 -6.89
N GLY A 239 -4.88 9.82 -7.14
CA GLY A 239 -5.56 11.01 -6.60
C GLY A 239 -7.01 11.11 -7.04
N GLU A 240 -7.29 10.89 -8.33
CA GLU A 240 -8.66 10.84 -8.86
C GLU A 240 -9.48 9.71 -8.24
N ALA A 241 -8.90 8.51 -8.12
CA ALA A 241 -9.60 7.36 -7.57
C ALA A 241 -9.97 7.55 -6.09
N LEU A 242 -9.10 8.19 -5.30
CA LEU A 242 -9.40 8.55 -3.92
C LEU A 242 -10.59 9.52 -3.85
N PHE A 243 -10.63 10.53 -4.72
CA PHE A 243 -11.77 11.45 -4.80
C PHE A 243 -13.04 10.74 -5.26
N ALA A 244 -12.98 9.92 -6.31
CA ALA A 244 -14.12 9.16 -6.79
C ALA A 244 -14.74 8.29 -5.68
N ALA A 245 -13.90 7.65 -4.86
CA ALA A 245 -14.36 6.82 -3.76
C ALA A 245 -15.14 7.60 -2.68
N VAL A 246 -14.65 8.79 -2.29
CA VAL A 246 -15.33 9.64 -1.29
C VAL A 246 -16.49 10.45 -1.86
N ASP A 247 -16.47 10.78 -3.16
CA ASP A 247 -17.57 11.48 -3.83
C ASP A 247 -18.78 10.56 -4.04
N GLU A 248 -18.54 9.25 -4.24
CA GLU A 248 -19.60 8.24 -4.35
C GLU A 248 -20.22 7.88 -2.99
N GLY A 249 -19.39 7.59 -1.98
CA GLY A 249 -19.83 7.08 -0.68
C GLY A 249 -19.96 8.12 0.42
N GLY A 250 -19.50 9.35 0.17
CA GLY A 250 -19.24 10.34 1.21
C GLY A 250 -17.92 10.09 1.96
N TRP A 251 -17.48 11.07 2.73
CA TRP A 251 -16.32 10.94 3.59
C TRP A 251 -16.60 10.00 4.78
N PRO A 252 -15.87 8.86 4.90
CA PRO A 252 -16.07 7.89 5.97
C PRO A 252 -15.47 8.38 7.29
N ASP A 253 -15.66 7.63 8.38
CA ASP A 253 -14.94 7.89 9.62
C ASP A 253 -13.45 7.54 9.45
N ILE A 254 -13.16 6.38 8.85
CA ILE A 254 -11.81 5.88 8.65
C ILE A 254 -11.60 5.50 7.18
N ILE A 255 -10.48 5.92 6.61
CA ILE A 255 -9.94 5.36 5.37
C ILE A 255 -8.78 4.43 5.76
N SER A 256 -8.87 3.16 5.43
CA SER A 256 -7.80 2.18 5.57
C SER A 256 -7.11 2.01 4.21
N LEU A 257 -5.83 2.38 4.13
CA LEU A 257 -5.06 2.36 2.89
C LEU A 257 -3.78 1.52 3.04
N SER A 258 -3.77 0.36 2.38
CA SER A 258 -2.69 -0.61 2.44
C SER A 258 -1.81 -0.59 1.18
N ALA A 259 -1.56 0.61 0.64
CA ALA A 259 -0.72 0.84 -0.54
C ALA A 259 0.10 2.12 -0.39
N GLY A 260 1.22 2.20 -1.12
CA GLY A 260 2.04 3.41 -1.15
C GLY A 260 3.28 3.29 -2.03
N THR A 261 4.17 4.26 -1.91
CA THR A 261 5.46 4.26 -2.61
C THR A 261 6.50 5.14 -1.90
N SER A 262 7.79 4.83 -2.05
CA SER A 262 8.84 5.83 -1.81
C SER A 262 8.84 6.82 -2.97
N ASN A 263 9.17 8.08 -2.72
CA ASN A 263 9.40 9.06 -3.78
C ASN A 263 10.83 9.63 -3.74
N GLY A 264 11.71 9.07 -2.90
CA GLY A 264 13.08 9.54 -2.67
C GLY A 264 13.17 10.93 -2.03
N ARG A 265 12.09 11.40 -1.41
CA ARG A 265 11.96 12.75 -0.85
C ARG A 265 11.23 12.76 0.49
N ILE A 266 11.25 13.93 1.13
CA ILE A 266 10.61 14.21 2.42
C ILE A 266 9.28 14.97 2.28
N ASP A 267 8.94 15.42 1.06
CA ASP A 267 7.64 15.98 0.70
C ASP A 267 6.76 14.90 0.05
N GLY A 268 5.45 15.09 0.12
CA GLY A 268 4.48 14.09 -0.33
C GLY A 268 4.42 13.86 -1.85
N LEU A 269 3.51 12.96 -2.23
CA LEU A 269 3.12 12.74 -3.63
C LEU A 269 2.32 13.94 -4.13
N LEU A 270 2.71 14.47 -5.29
CA LEU A 270 2.04 15.62 -5.89
C LEU A 270 0.63 15.23 -6.35
N GLY A 271 0.45 14.03 -6.91
CA GLY A 271 -0.83 13.55 -7.42
C GLY A 271 -1.93 13.39 -6.37
N VAL A 272 -1.56 13.24 -5.09
CA VAL A 272 -2.51 13.12 -3.98
C VAL A 272 -2.61 14.38 -3.12
N ASP A 273 -1.84 15.42 -3.42
CA ASP A 273 -1.73 16.63 -2.60
C ASP A 273 -3.09 17.29 -2.37
N ALA A 274 -3.91 17.46 -3.42
CA ALA A 274 -5.25 18.03 -3.30
C ALA A 274 -6.18 17.19 -2.41
N PHE A 275 -6.14 15.85 -2.55
CA PHE A 275 -6.92 14.95 -1.70
C PHE A 275 -6.52 15.09 -0.23
N MET A 276 -5.22 15.12 0.05
CA MET A 276 -4.71 15.30 1.41
C MET A 276 -5.11 16.67 1.96
N GLN A 277 -5.05 17.73 1.16
CA GLN A 277 -5.49 19.05 1.60
C GLN A 277 -6.99 19.08 1.96
N GLU A 278 -7.83 18.39 1.20
CA GLU A 278 -9.26 18.25 1.50
C GLU A 278 -9.49 17.37 2.73
N LEU A 279 -8.79 16.22 2.85
CA LEU A 279 -8.84 15.34 4.03
C LEU A 279 -8.64 16.12 5.33
N ARG A 280 -7.73 17.10 5.38
CA ARG A 280 -7.52 17.93 6.60
C ARG A 280 -8.78 18.65 7.07
N GLN A 281 -9.63 19.07 6.14
CA GLN A 281 -10.89 19.77 6.43
C GLN A 281 -12.02 18.81 6.86
N GLN A 282 -11.81 17.51 6.71
CA GLN A 282 -12.78 16.48 7.07
C GLN A 282 -12.50 15.96 8.48
N ARG A 283 -13.47 15.26 9.08
CA ARG A 283 -13.27 14.51 10.33
C ARG A 283 -12.54 13.18 10.10
N THR A 284 -12.53 12.69 8.87
CA THR A 284 -11.97 11.39 8.47
C THR A 284 -10.51 11.22 8.93
N LEU A 285 -10.21 10.02 9.43
CA LEU A 285 -8.85 9.56 9.73
C LEU A 285 -8.33 8.67 8.60
N LEU A 286 -7.17 8.99 8.04
CA LEU A 286 -6.45 8.09 7.13
C LEU A 286 -5.50 7.21 7.94
N VAL A 287 -5.68 5.89 7.90
CA VAL A 287 -4.75 4.90 8.46
C VAL A 287 -4.02 4.25 7.32
N ALA A 288 -2.69 4.39 7.27
CA ALA A 288 -1.89 4.03 6.10
C ALA A 288 -0.67 3.16 6.45
N ALA A 289 -0.40 2.18 5.59
CA ALA A 289 0.69 1.21 5.75
C ALA A 289 2.08 1.86 5.58
N ALA A 290 3.02 1.52 6.45
CA ALA A 290 4.39 2.03 6.39
C ALA A 290 5.23 1.41 5.26
N GLY A 291 4.83 0.28 4.68
CA GLY A 291 5.59 -0.41 3.63
C GLY A 291 6.57 -1.47 4.13
N ASN A 292 7.05 -2.31 3.21
CA ASN A 292 7.64 -3.62 3.52
C ASN A 292 9.13 -3.75 3.07
N ASN A 293 9.90 -2.65 3.11
CA ASN A 293 11.29 -2.61 2.63
C ASN A 293 12.33 -2.67 3.74
N ALA A 294 11.91 -2.79 5.00
CA ALA A 294 12.76 -2.66 6.17
C ALA A 294 13.57 -1.34 6.18
N SER A 295 12.99 -0.28 5.62
CA SER A 295 13.64 1.00 5.34
C SER A 295 13.19 2.10 6.30
N ALA A 296 14.06 3.08 6.52
CA ALA A 296 13.75 4.32 7.22
C ALA A 296 13.21 5.42 6.28
N THR A 297 13.27 5.21 4.96
CA THR A 297 12.82 6.16 3.95
C THR A 297 11.32 6.41 4.08
N PRO A 298 10.86 7.68 4.02
CA PRO A 298 9.44 8.01 3.99
C PRO A 298 8.67 7.24 2.92
N PHE A 299 7.55 6.65 3.33
CA PHE A 299 6.64 5.90 2.45
C PHE A 299 5.29 6.61 2.39
N TRP A 300 4.86 7.00 1.18
CA TRP A 300 3.71 7.87 1.00
C TRP A 300 2.47 7.08 0.56
N PRO A 301 1.27 7.39 1.11
CA PRO A 301 0.95 8.57 1.93
C PRO A 301 1.13 8.41 3.45
N ALA A 302 1.58 7.26 3.97
CA ALA A 302 1.72 7.08 5.43
C ALA A 302 2.62 8.15 6.10
N ALA A 303 3.71 8.55 5.44
CA ALA A 303 4.64 9.56 5.94
C ALA A 303 4.04 10.97 6.10
N TYR A 304 2.85 11.25 5.54
CA TYR A 304 2.11 12.49 5.84
C TYR A 304 1.88 12.64 7.35
N ALA A 305 1.80 11.55 8.12
CA ALA A 305 1.65 11.62 9.57
C ALA A 305 2.78 12.36 10.31
N SER A 306 3.94 12.52 9.68
CA SER A 306 5.07 13.30 10.22
C SER A 306 5.00 14.79 9.92
N LEU A 307 4.13 15.20 8.99
CA LEU A 307 3.97 16.59 8.61
C LEU A 307 3.00 17.27 9.60
N PRO A 308 3.34 18.45 10.15
CA PRO A 308 2.54 19.11 11.19
C PRO A 308 1.06 19.27 10.83
N ASP A 309 0.77 19.64 9.58
CA ASP A 309 -0.59 19.87 9.08
C ASP A 309 -1.46 18.59 9.01
N TYR A 310 -0.84 17.42 9.13
CA TYR A 310 -1.45 16.10 8.91
C TYR A 310 -1.32 15.17 10.12
N ALA A 311 -0.57 15.55 11.16
CA ALA A 311 -0.30 14.73 12.35
C ALA A 311 -1.57 14.32 13.13
N GLY A 312 -2.67 15.05 12.96
CA GLY A 312 -4.00 14.71 13.50
C GLY A 312 -4.86 13.85 12.57
N SER A 313 -4.56 13.85 11.27
CA SER A 313 -5.42 13.33 10.20
C SER A 313 -4.92 12.03 9.59
N VAL A 314 -3.65 11.69 9.79
CA VAL A 314 -2.99 10.49 9.27
C VAL A 314 -2.38 9.69 10.43
N LEU A 315 -2.58 8.39 10.40
CA LEU A 315 -1.97 7.41 11.30
C LEU A 315 -1.14 6.42 10.47
N SER A 316 0.19 6.53 10.57
CA SER A 316 1.14 5.63 9.89
C SER A 316 1.41 4.38 10.72
N ILE A 317 1.23 3.20 10.11
CA ILE A 317 1.28 1.90 10.81
C ILE A 317 2.37 0.97 10.25
N GLY A 318 3.31 0.59 11.12
CA GLY A 318 4.27 -0.48 10.90
C GLY A 318 3.76 -1.85 11.37
N ALA A 319 4.50 -2.91 11.05
CA ALA A 319 4.13 -4.29 11.36
C ALA A 319 4.99 -4.88 12.49
N LEU A 320 4.34 -5.55 13.44
CA LEU A 320 4.96 -6.36 14.50
C LEU A 320 5.07 -7.83 14.07
N ARG A 321 6.05 -8.50 14.67
CA ARG A 321 6.26 -9.94 14.61
C ARG A 321 5.12 -10.72 15.26
N THR A 322 5.13 -12.03 15.05
CA THR A 322 4.15 -12.94 15.64
C THR A 322 4.13 -12.95 17.18
N ASP A 323 5.21 -12.53 17.84
CA ASP A 323 5.30 -12.42 19.30
C ASP A 323 4.76 -11.08 19.83
N GLY A 324 4.69 -10.05 19.00
CA GLY A 324 4.22 -8.71 19.36
C GLY A 324 5.30 -7.83 20.02
N ASP A 325 6.42 -8.42 20.43
CA ASP A 325 7.48 -7.73 21.18
C ASP A 325 8.39 -6.88 20.28
N HIS A 326 8.49 -7.24 18.99
CA HIS A 326 9.44 -6.63 18.06
C HIS A 326 8.82 -6.33 16.69
N GLY A 327 9.41 -5.38 15.97
CA GLY A 327 9.07 -5.11 14.57
C GLY A 327 9.35 -6.29 13.64
N ALA A 328 8.43 -6.56 12.70
CA ALA A 328 8.61 -7.56 11.65
C ALA A 328 9.81 -7.21 10.76
N CYS A 329 10.51 -8.23 10.26
CA CYS A 329 11.78 -8.04 9.54
C CYS A 329 11.65 -7.11 8.32
N PHE A 330 10.49 -7.10 7.67
CA PHE A 330 10.17 -6.29 6.50
C PHE A 330 9.63 -4.90 6.84
N SER A 331 9.20 -4.64 8.07
CA SER A 331 8.50 -3.38 8.38
C SER A 331 9.41 -2.18 8.19
N ASN A 332 8.94 -1.19 7.43
CA ASN A 332 9.53 0.14 7.44
C ASN A 332 9.43 0.77 8.84
N HIS A 333 10.30 1.74 9.10
CA HIS A 333 10.48 2.34 10.41
C HIS A 333 10.94 3.79 10.34
N GLY A 334 11.06 4.44 11.49
CA GLY A 334 11.52 5.82 11.60
C GLY A 334 10.50 6.72 12.29
N SER A 335 10.88 8.00 12.49
CA SER A 335 10.07 8.97 13.23
C SER A 335 8.73 9.32 12.58
N TRP A 336 8.52 8.93 11.32
CA TRP A 336 7.28 9.15 10.59
C TRP A 336 6.26 8.02 10.79
N VAL A 337 6.64 6.89 11.39
CA VAL A 337 5.73 5.80 11.76
C VAL A 337 5.19 6.08 13.17
N ASN A 338 3.87 6.19 13.33
CA ASN A 338 3.28 6.57 14.62
C ASN A 338 3.15 5.40 15.59
N ALA A 339 2.79 4.23 15.06
CA ALA A 339 2.53 3.04 15.85
C ALA A 339 2.76 1.78 15.02
N TYR A 340 2.81 0.63 15.70
CA TYR A 340 2.97 -0.68 15.09
C TYR A 340 1.84 -1.59 15.56
N ALA A 341 1.34 -2.45 14.69
CA ALA A 341 0.31 -3.44 15.03
C ALA A 341 0.76 -4.83 14.51
N PRO A 342 0.18 -5.93 15.02
CA PRO A 342 0.46 -7.26 14.50
C PRO A 342 0.32 -7.32 12.99
N GLY A 343 1.34 -7.81 12.31
CA GLY A 343 1.35 -7.85 10.84
C GLY A 343 2.18 -8.99 10.26
N GLU A 344 2.74 -9.89 11.06
CA GLU A 344 3.42 -11.09 10.58
C GLU A 344 2.51 -12.31 10.83
N ARG A 345 2.26 -13.10 9.78
CA ARG A 345 1.46 -14.34 9.79
C ARG A 345 0.10 -14.21 10.47
N LEU A 346 -0.63 -13.14 10.20
CA LEU A 346 -2.03 -13.04 10.61
C LEU A 346 -2.87 -14.08 9.87
N THR A 347 -3.98 -14.52 10.45
CA THR A 347 -4.93 -15.43 9.79
C THR A 347 -6.22 -14.70 9.48
N SER A 348 -6.63 -14.63 8.22
CA SER A 348 -7.86 -13.96 7.79
C SER A 348 -8.50 -14.64 6.58
N THR A 349 -9.68 -14.13 6.20
CA THR A 349 -10.48 -14.53 5.04
C THR A 349 -9.75 -14.23 3.72
N LEU A 350 -9.60 -15.24 2.87
CA LEU A 350 -9.03 -15.10 1.52
C LEU A 350 -10.07 -15.44 0.46
N THR A 351 -10.19 -16.72 0.07
CA THR A 351 -11.09 -17.23 -0.98
C THR A 351 -11.12 -18.76 -0.94
N GLY A 352 -12.05 -19.39 -1.66
CA GLY A 352 -12.19 -20.83 -1.80
C GLY A 352 -13.21 -21.44 -0.84
N PHE A 353 -14.15 -20.64 -0.34
CA PHE A 353 -15.21 -21.07 0.57
C PHE A 353 -16.31 -21.86 -0.14
N ASP A 354 -16.53 -21.62 -1.45
CA ASP A 354 -17.48 -22.38 -2.27
C ASP A 354 -16.83 -23.65 -2.84
N ALA A 355 -15.61 -23.53 -3.37
CA ALA A 355 -14.79 -24.61 -3.88
C ALA A 355 -13.29 -24.29 -3.68
N PRO A 356 -12.46 -25.26 -3.25
CA PRO A 356 -11.04 -25.02 -3.07
C PRO A 356 -10.36 -24.55 -4.37
N ILE A 357 -9.55 -23.49 -4.29
CA ILE A 357 -8.89 -22.87 -5.45
C ILE A 357 -7.38 -23.14 -5.38
N PRO A 358 -6.74 -23.63 -6.46
CA PRO A 358 -5.31 -23.83 -6.50
C PRO A 358 -4.56 -22.49 -6.59
N TYR A 359 -3.39 -22.42 -5.96
CA TYR A 359 -2.44 -21.30 -6.09
C TYR A 359 -1.03 -21.84 -6.31
N VAL A 360 -0.34 -21.29 -7.30
CA VAL A 360 1.06 -21.64 -7.61
C VAL A 360 1.94 -20.51 -7.10
N TYR A 361 2.85 -20.81 -6.18
CA TYR A 361 3.74 -19.81 -5.61
C TYR A 361 4.60 -19.15 -6.71
N GLN A 362 4.81 -17.85 -6.59
CA GLN A 362 5.47 -17.06 -7.62
C GLN A 362 6.90 -16.74 -7.23
N HIS A 363 7.19 -16.66 -5.94
CA HIS A 363 8.47 -16.34 -5.38
C HIS A 363 8.89 -17.42 -4.39
N SER A 364 10.15 -17.81 -4.46
CA SER A 364 10.74 -18.75 -3.51
C SER A 364 11.01 -18.06 -2.18
N THR A 365 10.88 -18.82 -1.08
CA THR A 365 11.45 -18.44 0.22
C THR A 365 12.98 -18.43 0.18
N TYR A 366 13.60 -17.76 1.15
CA TYR A 366 15.05 -17.64 1.28
C TYR A 366 15.60 -18.57 2.34
N GLU A 367 16.87 -18.98 2.18
CA GLU A 367 17.59 -19.70 3.23
C GLU A 367 17.84 -18.83 4.48
N ALA A 368 18.02 -17.52 4.29
CA ALA A 368 18.23 -16.54 5.36
C ALA A 368 17.29 -15.34 5.21
N CYS A 369 17.02 -14.64 6.32
CA CYS A 369 16.22 -13.41 6.30
C CYS A 369 16.85 -12.37 5.35
N ARG A 370 16.04 -11.86 4.40
CA ARG A 370 16.46 -10.82 3.44
C ARG A 370 16.91 -9.52 4.10
N PHE A 371 16.42 -9.27 5.31
CA PHE A 371 16.65 -8.03 6.07
C PHE A 371 17.62 -8.25 7.24
N HIS A 372 18.34 -9.38 7.24
CA HIS A 372 19.40 -9.73 8.18
C HIS A 372 18.96 -9.81 9.65
N PHE A 373 17.74 -10.26 9.90
CA PHE A 373 17.26 -10.61 11.25
C PHE A 373 17.57 -12.07 11.60
N SER A 374 17.73 -12.34 12.90
CA SER A 374 18.10 -13.64 13.48
C SER A 374 16.91 -14.38 14.12
N TYR A 375 15.76 -14.41 13.46
CA TYR A 375 14.60 -15.21 13.85
C TYR A 375 13.97 -15.87 12.63
N LEU A 376 13.16 -16.92 12.84
CA LEU A 376 12.47 -17.65 11.77
C LEU A 376 11.30 -16.84 11.19
N CYS A 377 11.67 -15.81 10.43
CA CYS A 377 10.76 -14.84 9.84
C CYS A 377 10.04 -15.36 8.60
N THR A 378 9.11 -14.56 8.12
CA THR A 378 8.30 -14.89 6.94
C THR A 378 9.09 -15.00 5.63
N CYS A 379 10.30 -14.43 5.55
CA CYS A 379 11.19 -14.67 4.40
C CYS A 379 11.63 -16.13 4.27
N GLN A 380 11.63 -16.90 5.36
CA GLN A 380 12.23 -18.23 5.43
C GLN A 380 11.21 -19.36 5.66
N HIS A 381 10.03 -19.05 6.18
CA HIS A 381 9.07 -20.07 6.58
C HIS A 381 7.61 -19.61 6.45
N PRO A 382 6.69 -20.48 5.99
CA PRO A 382 6.94 -21.86 5.53
C PRO A 382 7.71 -21.90 4.21
N ARG A 383 8.64 -22.86 4.08
CA ARG A 383 9.48 -22.99 2.88
C ARG A 383 8.61 -23.37 1.68
N HIS A 384 8.80 -22.67 0.57
CA HIS A 384 8.21 -23.00 -0.72
C HIS A 384 9.10 -22.52 -1.88
N ALA A 385 8.96 -23.19 -3.03
CA ALA A 385 9.57 -22.82 -4.31
C ALA A 385 8.55 -22.11 -5.21
N GLY A 386 8.95 -20.98 -5.82
CA GLY A 386 8.11 -20.19 -6.71
C GLY A 386 8.57 -20.20 -8.17
N VAL A 387 7.70 -19.69 -9.06
CA VAL A 387 7.94 -19.66 -10.52
C VAL A 387 9.05 -18.67 -10.94
N LEU A 388 9.17 -17.52 -10.30
CA LEU A 388 10.01 -16.39 -10.73
C LEU A 388 11.40 -16.42 -10.10
N SER A 389 11.49 -16.77 -8.82
CA SER A 389 12.74 -16.75 -8.06
C SER A 389 13.53 -18.05 -8.25
N ASP A 390 14.04 -18.25 -9.47
CA ASP A 390 14.98 -19.32 -9.81
C ASP A 390 16.41 -18.87 -9.48
N ASP A 391 17.04 -19.52 -8.50
CA ASP A 391 18.44 -19.34 -8.11
C ASP A 391 19.39 -20.29 -8.89
N GLY A 392 18.90 -20.87 -10.00
CA GLY A 392 19.66 -21.76 -10.88
C GLY A 392 19.46 -23.24 -10.58
N THR A 393 18.53 -23.57 -9.68
CA THR A 393 18.10 -24.94 -9.39
C THR A 393 16.67 -25.11 -9.89
N PRO A 394 16.43 -25.81 -11.01
CA PRO A 394 15.09 -26.02 -11.53
C PRO A 394 14.28 -26.92 -10.58
N ALA A 395 13.63 -26.30 -9.60
CA ALA A 395 12.64 -26.92 -8.75
C ALA A 395 11.26 -26.68 -9.36
N LYS A 396 10.40 -27.70 -9.35
CA LYS A 396 8.98 -27.53 -9.68
C LYS A 396 8.38 -26.55 -8.66
N PRO A 397 7.66 -25.49 -9.10
CA PRO A 397 7.04 -24.56 -8.17
C PRO A 397 6.01 -25.31 -7.31
N ASP A 398 5.97 -24.95 -6.04
CA ASP A 398 5.01 -25.51 -5.11
C ASP A 398 3.61 -24.97 -5.43
N GLN A 399 2.62 -25.85 -5.28
CA GLN A 399 1.22 -25.52 -5.47
C GLN A 399 0.46 -25.89 -4.20
N VAL A 400 -0.44 -25.01 -3.78
CA VAL A 400 -1.31 -25.17 -2.62
C VAL A 400 -2.78 -24.99 -3.00
N MET A 401 -3.68 -25.35 -2.09
CA MET A 401 -5.12 -25.13 -2.23
C MET A 401 -5.59 -24.18 -1.14
N PHE A 402 -6.32 -23.14 -1.52
CA PHE A 402 -7.03 -22.29 -0.57
C PHE A 402 -8.47 -22.77 -0.45
N ASP A 403 -8.91 -22.96 0.79
CA ASP A 403 -10.24 -23.43 1.18
C ASP A 403 -10.97 -22.41 2.08
N GLY A 404 -10.51 -21.16 2.06
CA GLY A 404 -11.16 -20.03 2.74
C GLY A 404 -10.19 -19.11 3.49
N PHE A 405 -9.36 -19.65 4.38
CA PHE A 405 -8.43 -18.84 5.18
C PHE A 405 -6.98 -18.93 4.69
N ALA A 406 -6.22 -17.86 4.96
CA ALA A 406 -4.79 -17.83 4.72
C ALA A 406 -4.04 -17.21 5.90
N HIS A 407 -2.76 -17.56 6.04
CA HIS A 407 -1.76 -16.79 6.75
C HIS A 407 -1.11 -15.80 5.78
N TRP A 408 -0.96 -14.55 6.19
CA TRP A 408 -0.29 -13.53 5.38
C TRP A 408 0.39 -12.46 6.25
N SER A 409 1.48 -11.88 5.76
CA SER A 409 2.30 -10.91 6.49
C SER A 409 2.44 -9.61 5.72
N GLY A 410 2.45 -8.46 6.39
CA GLY A 410 2.62 -7.17 5.73
C GLY A 410 2.17 -6.02 6.61
N THR A 411 2.75 -4.84 6.40
CA THR A 411 2.18 -3.59 6.93
C THR A 411 0.76 -3.34 6.41
N SER A 412 0.43 -3.92 5.26
CA SER A 412 -0.93 -3.99 4.70
C SER A 412 -1.95 -4.67 5.62
N PHE A 413 -1.51 -5.52 6.54
CA PHE A 413 -2.39 -6.23 7.49
C PHE A 413 -2.31 -5.67 8.92
N ALA A 414 -1.18 -5.05 9.27
CA ALA A 414 -1.09 -4.23 10.48
C ALA A 414 -1.99 -2.98 10.40
N THR A 415 -2.13 -2.40 9.21
CA THR A 415 -2.95 -1.20 8.93
C THR A 415 -4.44 -1.41 9.28
N PRO A 416 -5.15 -2.42 8.73
CA PRO A 416 -6.51 -2.72 9.14
C PRO A 416 -6.61 -3.14 10.61
N ALA A 417 -5.55 -3.76 11.18
CA ALA A 417 -5.56 -4.08 12.59
C ALA A 417 -5.65 -2.82 13.47
N ALA A 418 -4.83 -1.81 13.17
CA ALA A 418 -4.88 -0.52 13.86
C ALA A 418 -6.18 0.25 13.57
N ALA A 419 -6.65 0.28 12.32
CA ALA A 419 -7.91 0.92 11.96
C ALA A 419 -9.10 0.27 12.70
N GLY A 420 -9.11 -1.06 12.81
CA GLY A 420 -10.10 -1.81 13.59
C GLY A 420 -10.04 -1.45 15.07
N MET A 421 -8.84 -1.28 15.65
CA MET A 421 -8.72 -0.83 17.04
C MET A 421 -9.27 0.57 17.26
N VAL A 422 -9.07 1.51 16.32
CA VAL A 422 -9.68 2.84 16.39
C VAL A 422 -11.21 2.74 16.31
N ALA A 423 -11.75 1.97 15.36
CA ALA A 423 -13.20 1.79 15.23
C ALA A 423 -13.85 1.10 16.44
N ALA A 424 -13.18 0.09 17.00
CA ALA A 424 -13.61 -0.58 18.22
C ALA A 424 -13.59 0.39 19.41
N TYR A 425 -12.56 1.25 19.50
CA TYR A 425 -12.49 2.30 20.52
C TYR A 425 -13.63 3.31 20.39
N MET A 426 -13.92 3.78 19.18
CA MET A 426 -15.05 4.68 18.89
C MET A 426 -16.36 4.07 19.39
N THR A 427 -16.62 2.81 19.03
CA THR A 427 -17.83 2.09 19.45
C THR A 427 -17.92 1.95 20.97
N ALA A 428 -16.83 1.48 21.61
CA ALA A 428 -16.81 1.21 23.05
C ALA A 428 -16.99 2.49 23.90
N ASN A 429 -16.48 3.63 23.41
CA ASN A 429 -16.47 4.90 24.15
C ASN A 429 -17.52 5.90 23.66
N LYS A 430 -18.31 5.55 22.63
CA LYS A 430 -19.25 6.46 21.95
C LYS A 430 -18.57 7.75 21.47
N GLU A 431 -17.32 7.62 21.01
CA GLU A 431 -16.54 8.72 20.44
C GLU A 431 -16.88 8.82 18.95
N GLY A 432 -17.47 9.94 18.55
CA GLY A 432 -17.92 10.19 17.18
C GLY A 432 -16.86 10.82 16.27
N ASP A 433 -15.75 11.32 16.85
CA ASP A 433 -14.61 11.83 16.09
C ASP A 433 -13.49 10.78 16.02
N PRO A 434 -13.20 10.22 14.84
CA PRO A 434 -12.16 9.20 14.68
C PRO A 434 -10.75 9.72 14.99
N ARG A 435 -10.49 11.03 14.83
CA ARG A 435 -9.19 11.64 15.17
C ARG A 435 -9.02 11.75 16.67
N ALA A 436 -10.09 12.13 17.38
CA ALA A 436 -10.13 12.13 18.83
C ALA A 436 -9.98 10.71 19.38
N ALA A 437 -10.71 9.74 18.83
CA ALA A 437 -10.60 8.33 19.20
C ALA A 437 -9.17 7.80 19.05
N ARG A 438 -8.51 8.10 17.92
CA ARG A 438 -7.11 7.74 17.67
C ARG A 438 -6.15 8.36 18.68
N GLN A 439 -6.35 9.63 19.04
CA GLN A 439 -5.53 10.29 20.06
C GLN A 439 -5.74 9.68 21.45
N GLN A 440 -6.99 9.45 21.85
CA GLN A 440 -7.34 8.88 23.15
C GLN A 440 -6.87 7.42 23.28
N LEU A 441 -7.03 6.62 22.23
CA LEU A 441 -6.52 5.24 22.15
C LEU A 441 -5.00 5.23 22.38
N ILE A 442 -4.24 6.03 21.63
CA ILE A 442 -2.77 6.09 21.78
C ILE A 442 -2.37 6.59 23.17
N ALA A 443 -3.07 7.59 23.72
CA ALA A 443 -2.76 8.14 25.04
C ALA A 443 -3.05 7.14 26.18
N ALA A 444 -4.06 6.27 26.02
CA ALA A 444 -4.42 5.24 26.98
C ALA A 444 -3.59 3.96 26.81
N ASN A 445 -2.87 3.80 25.69
CA ASN A 445 -2.13 2.59 25.37
C ASN A 445 -0.85 2.46 26.21
N THR A 446 -0.71 1.34 26.93
CA THR A 446 0.49 1.01 27.71
C THR A 446 1.42 0.03 27.00
N GLU A 447 0.96 -0.58 25.90
CA GLU A 447 1.70 -1.58 25.15
C GLU A 447 2.80 -0.95 24.29
N PHE A 448 3.98 -1.58 24.27
CA PHE A 448 5.13 -1.14 23.50
C PHE A 448 5.84 -2.31 22.84
N ALA A 449 6.57 -2.02 21.77
CA ALA A 449 7.44 -2.97 21.09
C ALA A 449 8.81 -2.36 20.83
N GLU A 450 9.81 -3.21 20.59
CA GLU A 450 11.13 -2.78 20.12
C GLU A 450 11.22 -2.84 18.59
N VAL A 451 11.45 -1.70 17.96
CA VAL A 451 11.68 -1.62 16.51
C VAL A 451 12.99 -0.89 16.26
N ARG A 452 14.00 -1.64 15.79
CA ARG A 452 15.35 -1.11 15.49
C ARG A 452 15.96 -0.37 16.69
N GLY A 453 15.78 -0.91 17.90
CA GLY A 453 16.25 -0.33 19.15
C GLY A 453 15.42 0.83 19.70
N ALA A 454 14.36 1.26 19.00
CA ALA A 454 13.42 2.25 19.51
C ALA A 454 12.24 1.56 20.22
N HIS A 455 11.82 2.12 21.35
CA HIS A 455 10.55 1.76 21.99
C HIS A 455 9.43 2.51 21.30
N VAL A 456 8.49 1.79 20.71
CA VAL A 456 7.40 2.34 19.91
C VAL A 456 6.04 1.89 20.43
N THR A 457 5.01 2.69 20.17
CA THR A 457 3.62 2.34 20.51
C THR A 457 3.21 1.07 19.78
N ALA A 458 2.79 0.05 20.52
CA ALA A 458 2.22 -1.18 19.98
C ALA A 458 0.69 -1.15 20.15
N LEU A 459 -0.04 -1.26 19.04
CA LEU A 459 -1.50 -1.38 19.02
C LEU A 459 -1.85 -2.86 18.86
N ILE A 460 -2.10 -3.54 19.98
CA ILE A 460 -2.39 -4.98 20.03
C ILE A 460 -3.90 -5.21 20.19
N PRO A 461 -4.59 -5.80 19.19
CA PRO A 461 -6.00 -6.14 19.33
C PRO A 461 -6.20 -7.17 20.47
N PRO A 462 -7.20 -7.02 21.35
CA PRO A 462 -7.41 -7.95 22.47
C PRO A 462 -7.66 -9.40 22.07
N THR A 463 -8.16 -9.61 20.85
CA THR A 463 -8.45 -10.94 20.28
C THR A 463 -7.30 -11.50 19.46
N TRP A 464 -6.20 -10.76 19.30
CA TRP A 464 -4.99 -11.26 18.69
C TRP A 464 -4.22 -12.15 19.67
N ARG A 465 -3.76 -13.31 19.18
CA ARG A 465 -3.01 -14.28 19.97
C ARG A 465 -1.58 -14.33 19.47
N PRO A 466 -0.58 -13.94 20.30
CA PRO A 466 0.82 -14.06 19.92
C PRO A 466 1.20 -15.54 19.75
N SER A 467 2.18 -15.79 18.89
CA SER A 467 2.85 -17.07 18.78
C SER A 467 4.36 -16.90 18.86
N THR A 468 5.02 -17.85 19.53
CA THR A 468 6.44 -17.79 19.82
C THR A 468 7.25 -17.65 18.54
N ALA A 469 7.99 -16.54 18.40
CA ALA A 469 8.97 -16.43 17.35
C ALA A 469 10.18 -17.32 17.67
N VAL A 470 10.48 -18.26 16.78
CA VAL A 470 11.60 -19.17 16.94
C VAL A 470 12.91 -18.44 16.59
N GLN A 471 13.80 -18.28 17.56
CA GLN A 471 15.16 -17.76 17.32
C GLN A 471 15.99 -18.81 16.57
N LEU A 472 16.85 -18.35 15.66
CA LEU A 472 17.73 -19.18 14.84
C LEU A 472 19.16 -19.23 15.40
#